data_AF-A0A9P4LRU1-F1
#
_entry.id   AF-A0A9P4LRU1-F1
#
_cell.length_a   1.000
_cell.length_b   1.000
_cell.length_c   1.000
_cell.angle_alpha   90.00
_cell.angle_beta   90.00
_cell.angle_gamma   90.00
#
_symmetry.space_group_name_H-M   'P 1'
#
loop_
_entity.id
_entity.type
_entity.pdbx_description
1 polymer ?
#
loop_
_entity_poly.entity_id
_entity_poly.type
_entity_poly.pdbx_seq_one_letter_code
_entity_poly.pdbx_strand_id
1 'polypeptide(L)'
;MYMKTLSLLALVGAASAHMSMFYPPPLGSAPSINKQSTTTDKEFNYPLGCCGSSGTDTEPSPGLCRGHLDKFDTEEASVTWTAGQDAHFQLTDYSYDPNAPGSTHSGGSCQVGFSTDKGATWKVAASYHGACPYHTEDGSPEAQTFDFKVPTGMPDGDALFAWIWLNREHESFMNCAKVKVTGGSGSTTPTTPTTPSTPSTTPKQSSGTTPQQPAYSSTPQQPDDEDDSPNDEDDTTPPAVTSVAPRPSNTGRPRPRPSSTSSSSRGRPTQTPDDSDDSVDSDDSDDSGDSHWSSRPHKEVKANARKYDVDGWSCECRRETLNSRCYCDSSDSSAKKRAAIEKKALRMHRRTLYKRVDACDWASAPAMEVSYYTEDAKCAPNAKLNMPESDTFELGWNVNCGVVEGDGQYQIKMMECNMYGV
;
A
#
# COMPACT_ATOMS: atom_id res chain seq x y z
N MET A 1 27.19 47.63 -16.74
CA MET A 1 26.41 47.29 -15.51
C MET A 1 26.28 45.77 -15.48
N TYR A 2 26.52 45.12 -14.34
CA TYR A 2 26.40 43.65 -14.23
C TYR A 2 24.94 43.25 -14.02
N MET A 3 24.44 42.32 -14.84
CA MET A 3 23.19 41.61 -14.56
C MET A 3 23.48 40.55 -13.49
N LYS A 4 22.75 40.61 -12.37
CA LYS A 4 22.77 39.52 -11.37
C LYS A 4 21.87 38.39 -11.85
N THR A 5 22.45 37.25 -12.18
CA THR A 5 21.72 35.99 -12.33
C THR A 5 21.28 35.50 -10.95
N LEU A 6 19.97 35.49 -10.70
CA LEU A 6 19.39 34.80 -9.55
C LEU A 6 19.34 33.30 -9.88
N SER A 7 20.24 32.53 -9.29
CA SER A 7 20.20 31.07 -9.38
C SER A 7 19.15 30.55 -8.40
N LEU A 8 18.07 29.95 -8.90
CA LEU A 8 17.21 29.11 -8.07
C LEU A 8 17.94 27.79 -7.84
N LEU A 9 18.46 27.59 -6.63
CA LEU A 9 18.70 26.23 -6.14
C LEU A 9 17.34 25.60 -5.90
N ALA A 10 16.89 24.78 -6.85
CA ALA A 10 15.87 23.78 -6.57
C ALA A 10 16.50 22.74 -5.63
N LEU A 11 16.23 22.88 -4.32
CA LEU A 11 16.43 21.79 -3.38
C LEU A 11 15.44 20.68 -3.71
N VAL A 12 15.87 19.76 -4.57
CA VAL A 12 15.25 18.45 -4.71
C VAL A 12 15.58 17.69 -3.43
N GLY A 13 14.77 17.92 -2.39
CA GLY A 13 14.79 17.09 -1.20
C GLY A 13 14.37 15.69 -1.60
N ALA A 14 15.24 14.70 -1.39
CA ALA A 14 14.84 13.30 -1.45
C ALA A 14 13.80 13.06 -0.35
N ALA A 15 12.53 13.01 -0.75
CA ALA A 15 11.42 12.84 0.16
C ALA A 15 11.29 11.37 0.57
N SER A 16 12.25 10.88 1.36
CA SER A 16 12.14 9.61 2.08
C SER A 16 10.75 9.55 2.73
N ALA A 17 9.95 8.58 2.29
CA ALA A 17 8.58 8.43 2.74
C ALA A 17 8.39 6.98 3.19
N HIS A 18 8.47 6.79 4.49
CA HIS A 18 8.49 5.49 5.12
C HIS A 18 7.12 5.16 5.70
N MET A 19 6.67 3.91 5.54
CA MET A 19 5.42 3.43 6.11
C MET A 19 5.65 2.09 6.78
N SER A 20 4.91 1.84 7.86
CA SER A 20 4.85 0.53 8.49
C SER A 20 3.43 0.02 8.63
N MET A 21 3.27 -1.27 8.87
CA MET A 21 1.99 -1.84 9.30
C MET A 21 1.71 -1.45 10.76
N PHE A 22 0.48 -1.03 11.03
CA PHE A 22 -0.03 -0.72 12.36
C PHE A 22 -0.98 -1.81 12.89
N TYR A 23 -1.85 -2.34 12.03
CA TYR A 23 -2.80 -3.39 12.38
C TYR A 23 -2.83 -4.49 11.30
N PRO A 24 -2.79 -5.80 11.66
CA PRO A 24 -2.56 -6.32 13.00
C PRO A 24 -1.18 -5.90 13.55
N PRO A 25 -1.02 -5.72 14.88
CA PRO A 25 0.26 -5.32 15.47
C PRO A 25 1.39 -6.24 15.01
N PRO A 26 2.41 -5.72 14.31
CA PRO A 26 3.43 -6.56 13.69
C PRO A 26 4.60 -6.85 14.60
N LEU A 27 5.24 -7.99 14.32
CA LEU A 27 6.51 -8.42 14.89
C LEU A 27 7.55 -7.33 14.64
N GLY A 28 8.32 -6.94 15.66
CA GLY A 28 9.42 -5.96 15.51
C GLY A 28 9.05 -4.49 15.73
N SER A 29 7.77 -4.13 15.61
CA SER A 29 7.32 -2.74 15.78
C SER A 29 7.49 -2.21 17.21
N ALA A 30 7.34 -0.89 17.38
CA ALA A 30 7.47 -0.22 18.67
C ALA A 30 6.47 -0.77 19.72
N PRO A 31 6.81 -0.77 21.02
CA PRO A 31 5.93 -1.23 22.11
C PRO A 31 4.56 -0.53 22.18
N SER A 32 4.46 0.65 21.55
CA SER A 32 3.24 1.45 21.40
C SER A 32 2.25 0.90 20.35
N ILE A 33 2.71 0.10 19.38
CA ILE A 33 1.85 -0.67 18.47
C ILE A 33 1.66 -2.08 19.02
N ASN A 34 2.77 -2.79 19.21
CA ASN A 34 2.80 -4.18 19.63
C ASN A 34 3.31 -4.28 21.07
N LYS A 35 2.39 -4.52 22.01
CA LYS A 35 2.68 -4.62 23.45
C LYS A 35 3.58 -5.81 23.83
N GLN A 36 3.89 -6.70 22.89
CA GLN A 36 4.82 -7.82 23.09
C GLN A 36 6.27 -7.42 22.75
N SER A 37 6.48 -6.38 21.94
CA SER A 37 7.81 -5.88 21.62
C SER A 37 8.48 -5.30 22.87
N THR A 38 9.68 -5.81 23.16
CA THR A 38 10.54 -5.32 24.26
C THR A 38 11.53 -4.24 23.83
N THR A 39 11.75 -4.11 22.52
CA THR A 39 12.62 -3.11 21.88
C THR A 39 11.92 -2.51 20.66
N THR A 40 12.20 -1.24 20.39
CA THR A 40 11.82 -0.60 19.11
C THR A 40 12.94 -0.81 18.11
N ASP A 41 12.64 -1.47 16.99
CA ASP A 41 13.44 -1.36 15.77
C ASP A 41 13.32 0.09 15.24
N LYS A 42 14.45 0.80 15.14
CA LYS A 42 14.49 2.20 14.67
C LYS A 42 14.34 2.32 13.16
N GLU A 43 14.66 1.27 12.43
CA GLU A 43 14.63 1.25 10.97
C GLU A 43 13.32 0.63 10.47
N PHE A 44 12.39 0.23 11.33
CA PHE A 44 11.25 -0.63 11.02
C PHE A 44 10.37 -0.22 9.82
N ASN A 45 10.28 1.09 9.54
CA ASN A 45 9.51 1.69 8.44
C ASN A 45 10.33 1.95 7.16
N TYR A 46 11.65 1.81 7.19
CA TYR A 46 12.54 1.97 6.03
C TYR A 46 12.32 0.83 5.00
N PRO A 47 12.76 0.99 3.75
CA PRO A 47 12.70 -0.08 2.76
C PRO A 47 13.65 -1.25 3.08
N LEU A 48 13.41 -2.40 2.47
CA LEU A 48 14.35 -3.50 2.38
C LEU A 48 15.54 -3.05 1.54
N GLY A 49 16.75 -3.23 2.06
CA GLY A 49 18.00 -3.13 1.30
C GLY A 49 18.26 -1.82 0.55
N CYS A 50 17.75 -0.69 1.03
CA CYS A 50 18.15 0.63 0.54
C CYS A 50 18.23 1.65 1.67
N CYS A 51 18.93 2.76 1.38
CA CYS A 51 18.44 4.07 1.79
C CYS A 51 18.40 4.27 3.32
N GLY A 52 19.50 3.93 4.00
CA GLY A 52 19.76 4.44 5.35
C GLY A 52 19.72 5.98 5.39
N SER A 53 19.66 6.60 6.57
CA SER A 53 19.49 8.07 6.70
C SER A 53 20.63 8.94 6.12
N SER A 54 21.69 8.31 5.60
CA SER A 54 22.74 8.92 4.77
C SER A 54 22.44 8.98 3.26
N GLY A 55 21.41 8.30 2.77
CA GLY A 55 21.10 8.17 1.34
C GLY A 55 22.11 7.29 0.58
N THR A 56 22.50 6.14 1.15
CA THR A 56 23.29 5.13 0.43
C THR A 56 22.42 4.35 -0.56
N ASP A 57 22.94 4.12 -1.76
CA ASP A 57 22.15 3.73 -2.95
C ASP A 57 21.48 2.35 -2.84
N THR A 58 22.12 1.42 -2.13
CA THR A 58 21.59 0.12 -1.68
C THR A 58 22.29 -0.31 -0.38
N GLU A 59 21.64 -1.19 0.39
CA GLU A 59 22.20 -1.85 1.57
C GLU A 59 21.79 -3.35 1.54
N PRO A 60 22.41 -4.24 2.34
CA PRO A 60 21.94 -5.62 2.44
C PRO A 60 20.49 -5.71 2.97
N SER A 61 19.69 -6.60 2.41
CA SER A 61 18.34 -6.85 2.92
C SER A 61 18.38 -7.34 4.38
N PRO A 62 17.60 -6.74 5.31
CA PRO A 62 17.46 -7.27 6.67
C PRO A 62 16.67 -8.59 6.72
N GLY A 63 16.21 -9.08 5.58
CA GLY A 63 15.45 -10.32 5.43
C GLY A 63 13.93 -10.11 5.54
N LEU A 64 13.21 -11.21 5.32
CA LEU A 64 11.74 -11.25 5.38
C LEU A 64 11.23 -10.70 6.72
N CYS A 65 10.10 -9.98 6.68
CA CYS A 65 9.49 -9.38 7.86
C CYS A 65 10.43 -8.43 8.64
N ARG A 66 11.35 -7.76 7.93
CA ARG A 66 12.45 -6.95 8.52
C ARG A 66 13.35 -7.73 9.49
N GLY A 67 13.52 -9.03 9.26
CA GLY A 67 14.33 -9.93 10.08
C GLY A 67 13.59 -10.50 11.29
N HIS A 68 12.44 -9.94 11.68
CA HIS A 68 11.68 -10.32 12.89
C HIS A 68 10.87 -11.63 12.75
N LEU A 69 11.32 -12.58 11.92
CA LEU A 69 10.73 -13.91 11.79
C LEU A 69 10.94 -14.79 13.03
N ASP A 70 12.03 -14.56 13.77
CA ASP A 70 12.34 -15.22 15.05
C ASP A 70 11.22 -15.03 16.08
N LYS A 71 10.54 -13.87 16.03
CA LYS A 71 9.44 -13.52 16.93
C LYS A 71 8.19 -14.37 16.75
N PHE A 72 8.04 -15.07 15.62
CA PHE A 72 6.89 -15.97 15.40
C PHE A 72 6.77 -17.07 16.47
N ASP A 73 7.91 -17.55 17.00
CA ASP A 73 7.96 -18.60 18.02
C ASP A 73 7.96 -18.08 19.46
N THR A 74 7.97 -16.76 19.67
CA THR A 74 8.05 -16.14 21.01
C THR A 74 6.94 -15.15 21.33
N GLU A 75 6.31 -14.54 20.32
CA GLU A 75 5.10 -13.73 20.45
C GLU A 75 3.82 -14.57 20.30
N GLU A 76 2.74 -14.16 20.96
CA GLU A 76 1.39 -14.69 20.72
C GLU A 76 0.72 -14.01 19.52
N ALA A 77 -0.30 -14.67 18.95
CA ALA A 77 -1.04 -14.12 17.82
C ALA A 77 -1.84 -12.87 18.21
N SER A 78 -1.57 -11.72 17.58
CA SER A 78 -2.14 -10.41 17.96
C SER A 78 -3.61 -10.24 17.55
N VAL A 79 -4.12 -11.10 16.68
CA VAL A 79 -5.55 -11.20 16.31
C VAL A 79 -5.91 -12.64 15.92
N THR A 80 -7.17 -13.03 16.16
CA THR A 80 -7.77 -14.26 15.59
C THR A 80 -8.74 -13.87 14.47
N TRP A 81 -8.64 -14.56 13.34
CA TRP A 81 -9.49 -14.44 12.16
C TRP A 81 -10.07 -15.80 11.76
N THR A 82 -11.24 -15.79 11.12
CA THR A 82 -11.86 -16.98 10.52
C THR A 82 -11.61 -17.02 9.02
N ALA A 83 -11.30 -18.20 8.47
CA ALA A 83 -11.09 -18.40 7.04
C ALA A 83 -12.31 -17.92 6.22
N GLY A 84 -12.09 -17.19 5.13
CA GLY A 84 -13.17 -16.58 4.35
C GLY A 84 -13.84 -15.34 4.96
N GLN A 85 -13.46 -14.86 6.15
CA GLN A 85 -14.07 -13.65 6.73
C GLN A 85 -13.62 -12.37 6.02
N ASP A 86 -14.42 -11.31 6.12
CA ASP A 86 -13.99 -9.96 5.76
C ASP A 86 -13.07 -9.41 6.86
N ALA A 87 -11.90 -8.90 6.49
CA ALA A 87 -10.86 -8.42 7.41
C ALA A 87 -10.26 -7.09 6.91
N HIS A 88 -9.38 -6.49 7.71
CA HIS A 88 -8.67 -5.27 7.32
C HIS A 88 -7.26 -5.26 7.90
N PHE A 89 -6.39 -4.48 7.27
CA PHE A 89 -5.11 -4.04 7.85
C PHE A 89 -5.06 -2.51 7.89
N GLN A 90 -4.14 -1.96 8.68
CA GLN A 90 -3.87 -0.53 8.75
C GLN A 90 -2.37 -0.28 8.62
N LEU A 91 -1.99 0.81 7.94
CA LEU A 91 -0.61 1.30 7.87
C LEU A 91 -0.44 2.55 8.75
N THR A 92 0.79 3.00 8.98
CA THR A 92 1.10 4.25 9.69
C THR A 92 2.36 4.93 9.17
N ASP A 93 2.29 6.26 9.13
CA ASP A 93 3.38 7.24 8.98
C ASP A 93 4.26 7.41 10.23
N TYR A 94 4.31 6.41 11.11
CA TYR A 94 5.05 6.54 12.37
C TYR A 94 6.57 6.63 12.12
N SER A 95 7.19 7.63 12.76
CA SER A 95 8.63 7.90 12.68
C SER A 95 9.37 7.05 13.71
N TYR A 96 10.05 5.98 13.25
CA TYR A 96 10.90 5.14 14.10
C TYR A 96 12.31 5.74 14.27
N ASP A 97 12.79 6.43 13.23
CA ASP A 97 13.95 7.32 13.26
C ASP A 97 13.48 8.77 13.01
N PRO A 98 13.83 9.76 13.86
CA PRO A 98 13.51 11.17 13.61
C PRO A 98 14.16 11.76 12.34
N ASN A 99 15.19 11.13 11.78
CA ASN A 99 15.83 11.57 10.54
C ASN A 99 15.11 11.07 9.28
N ALA A 100 14.21 10.09 9.41
CA ALA A 100 13.45 9.48 8.31
C ALA A 100 11.95 9.41 8.69
N PRO A 101 11.24 10.56 8.66
CA PRO A 101 9.84 10.64 9.04
C PRO A 101 8.95 9.82 8.11
N GLY A 102 7.88 9.26 8.66
CA GLY A 102 6.93 8.50 7.83
C GLY A 102 6.10 9.40 6.91
N SER A 103 5.73 8.86 5.75
CA SER A 103 4.92 9.54 4.73
C SER A 103 4.42 8.52 3.69
N THR A 104 3.30 8.80 3.03
CA THR A 104 2.57 7.88 2.14
C THR A 104 3.17 7.73 0.74
N HIS A 105 4.28 8.42 0.44
CA HIS A 105 4.94 8.57 -0.87
C HIS A 105 4.06 8.95 -2.09
N SER A 106 2.82 9.41 -1.87
CA SER A 106 1.81 9.43 -2.95
C SER A 106 1.58 8.05 -3.59
N GLY A 107 1.57 7.01 -2.76
CA GLY A 107 1.14 5.65 -3.11
C GLY A 107 2.24 4.72 -3.59
N GLY A 108 2.01 4.08 -4.73
CA GLY A 108 2.60 2.80 -5.06
C GLY A 108 1.56 1.69 -4.90
N SER A 109 2.01 0.46 -4.69
CA SER A 109 1.12 -0.71 -4.77
C SER A 109 1.50 -1.78 -3.77
N CYS A 110 0.51 -2.52 -3.27
CA CYS A 110 0.70 -3.48 -2.19
C CYS A 110 0.22 -4.88 -2.54
N GLN A 111 0.86 -5.89 -1.95
CA GLN A 111 0.24 -7.19 -1.76
C GLN A 111 0.10 -7.47 -0.26
N VAL A 112 -0.96 -8.19 0.10
CA VAL A 112 -1.07 -8.84 1.41
C VAL A 112 -1.36 -10.32 1.25
N GLY A 113 -0.76 -11.12 2.12
CA GLY A 113 -0.78 -12.56 2.00
C GLY A 113 -0.39 -13.27 3.29
N PHE A 114 -0.41 -14.60 3.24
CA PHE A 114 -0.16 -15.44 4.41
C PHE A 114 0.91 -16.50 4.15
N SER A 115 1.63 -16.85 5.21
CA SER A 115 2.47 -18.05 5.30
C SER A 115 2.01 -18.90 6.50
N THR A 116 1.85 -20.20 6.28
CA THR A 116 1.56 -21.22 7.31
C THR A 116 2.79 -22.08 7.65
N ASP A 117 3.98 -21.68 7.16
CA ASP A 117 5.24 -22.44 7.23
C ASP A 117 6.43 -21.56 7.69
N LYS A 118 6.13 -20.54 8.52
CA LYS A 118 7.09 -19.57 9.11
C LYS A 118 7.88 -18.76 8.08
N GLY A 119 7.27 -18.46 6.95
CA GLY A 119 7.80 -17.58 5.91
C GLY A 119 8.53 -18.29 4.76
N ALA A 120 8.50 -19.62 4.71
CA ALA A 120 9.13 -20.39 3.64
C ALA A 120 8.35 -20.31 2.32
N THR A 121 7.01 -20.31 2.38
CA THR A 121 6.13 -20.03 1.23
C THR A 121 5.02 -19.04 1.60
N TRP A 122 4.58 -18.26 0.61
CA TRP A 122 3.58 -17.21 0.78
C TRP A 122 2.52 -17.28 -0.29
N LYS A 123 1.25 -16.99 0.08
CA LYS A 123 0.12 -16.95 -0.84
C LYS A 123 -0.65 -15.65 -0.72
N VAL A 124 -1.09 -15.12 -1.86
CA VAL A 124 -1.83 -13.85 -1.96
C VAL A 124 -3.21 -13.98 -1.30
N ALA A 125 -3.60 -12.96 -0.55
CA ALA A 125 -4.96 -12.75 -0.06
C ALA A 125 -5.63 -11.52 -0.71
N ALA A 126 -4.86 -10.45 -0.94
CA ALA A 126 -5.27 -9.33 -1.79
C ALA A 126 -4.07 -8.65 -2.48
N SER A 127 -4.32 -8.04 -3.63
CA SER A 127 -3.37 -7.21 -4.38
C SER A 127 -4.00 -5.86 -4.69
N TYR A 128 -3.37 -4.78 -4.24
CA TYR A 128 -3.84 -3.41 -4.35
C TYR A 128 -3.13 -2.75 -5.53
N HIS A 129 -3.86 -2.62 -6.63
CA HIS A 129 -3.34 -2.14 -7.90
C HIS A 129 -3.41 -0.61 -7.92
N GLY A 130 -2.33 0.01 -7.46
CA GLY A 130 -2.28 1.44 -7.14
C GLY A 130 -3.00 1.84 -5.84
N ALA A 131 -2.74 3.08 -5.41
CA ALA A 131 -3.31 3.70 -4.22
C ALA A 131 -3.20 2.86 -2.93
N CYS A 132 -2.06 2.17 -2.75
CA CYS A 132 -1.66 1.63 -1.45
C CYS A 132 -0.17 1.96 -1.17
N PRO A 133 0.16 2.81 -0.18
CA PRO A 133 -0.73 3.65 0.64
C PRO A 133 -1.71 4.53 -0.17
N TYR A 134 -2.79 5.01 0.44
CA TYR A 134 -3.68 5.95 -0.23
C TYR A 134 -2.96 7.28 -0.48
N HIS A 135 -3.34 7.97 -1.56
CA HIS A 135 -2.77 9.25 -2.00
C HIS A 135 -3.20 10.45 -1.14
N THR A 136 -3.00 10.34 0.18
CA THR A 136 -3.34 11.36 1.19
C THR A 136 -2.12 11.77 1.99
N GLU A 137 -2.07 13.03 2.45
CA GLU A 137 -1.05 13.50 3.39
C GLU A 137 -1.25 12.91 4.79
N ASP A 138 -2.49 12.56 5.17
CA ASP A 138 -2.75 11.81 6.40
C ASP A 138 -2.33 10.33 6.20
N GLY A 139 -1.20 9.98 6.81
CA GLY A 139 -0.69 8.61 6.87
C GLY A 139 -1.12 7.84 8.12
N SER A 140 -1.99 8.41 8.96
CA SER A 140 -2.42 7.74 10.21
C SER A 140 -3.32 6.52 9.97
N PRO A 141 -3.39 5.56 10.93
CA PRO A 141 -4.13 4.31 10.76
C PRO A 141 -5.59 4.44 10.33
N GLU A 142 -6.32 5.46 10.78
CA GLU A 142 -7.70 5.66 10.35
C GLU A 142 -7.82 6.12 8.89
N ALA A 143 -6.86 6.87 8.35
CA ALA A 143 -6.81 7.19 6.92
C ALA A 143 -6.37 5.95 6.12
N GLN A 144 -5.29 5.31 6.57
CA GLN A 144 -4.63 4.20 5.89
C GLN A 144 -5.20 2.82 6.28
N THR A 145 -6.53 2.65 6.21
CA THR A 145 -7.20 1.35 6.46
C THR A 145 -7.69 0.66 5.18
N PHE A 146 -7.23 -0.58 4.97
CA PHE A 146 -7.45 -1.36 3.75
C PHE A 146 -8.28 -2.63 4.04
N ASP A 147 -9.36 -2.85 3.28
CA ASP A 147 -10.25 -4.01 3.40
C ASP A 147 -9.81 -5.17 2.51
N PHE A 148 -9.69 -6.38 3.06
CA PHE A 148 -9.43 -7.60 2.31
C PHE A 148 -10.31 -8.76 2.81
N LYS A 149 -10.18 -9.93 2.18
CA LYS A 149 -10.89 -11.15 2.60
C LYS A 149 -9.87 -12.23 2.93
N VAL A 150 -9.97 -12.82 4.12
CA VAL A 150 -9.08 -13.92 4.53
C VAL A 150 -9.31 -15.10 3.59
N PRO A 151 -8.29 -15.77 3.05
CA PRO A 151 -8.48 -16.85 2.09
C PRO A 151 -9.44 -17.94 2.58
N THR A 152 -10.32 -18.42 1.71
CA THR A 152 -11.26 -19.50 2.04
C THR A 152 -10.52 -20.84 2.10
N GLY A 153 -10.88 -21.71 3.04
CA GLY A 153 -10.22 -23.01 3.20
C GLY A 153 -8.80 -22.96 3.79
N MET A 154 -8.30 -21.78 4.16
CA MET A 154 -6.99 -21.63 4.83
C MET A 154 -6.95 -22.45 6.13
N PRO A 155 -5.88 -23.21 6.43
CA PRO A 155 -5.82 -24.10 7.59
C PRO A 155 -5.98 -23.41 8.95
N ASP A 156 -6.48 -24.16 9.93
CA ASP A 156 -6.51 -23.76 11.34
C ASP A 156 -5.10 -23.87 11.94
N GLY A 157 -4.64 -22.77 12.56
CA GLY A 157 -3.29 -22.66 13.13
C GLY A 157 -2.86 -21.22 13.37
N ASP A 158 -1.59 -21.05 13.75
CA ASP A 158 -0.93 -19.74 13.74
C ASP A 158 -0.27 -19.53 12.37
N ALA A 159 -0.40 -18.33 11.83
CA ALA A 159 0.12 -17.93 10.52
C ALA A 159 0.82 -16.58 10.60
N LEU A 160 1.74 -16.33 9.67
CA LEU A 160 2.21 -14.98 9.38
C LEU A 160 1.24 -14.33 8.41
N PHE A 161 0.75 -13.14 8.75
CA PHE A 161 0.18 -12.19 7.78
C PHE A 161 1.28 -11.22 7.40
N ALA A 162 1.55 -11.02 6.11
CA ALA A 162 2.50 -10.04 5.61
C ALA A 162 1.80 -8.96 4.78
N TRP A 163 2.28 -7.73 4.96
CA TRP A 163 2.08 -6.62 4.04
C TRP A 163 3.38 -6.34 3.31
N ILE A 164 3.28 -6.17 2.00
CA ILE A 164 4.35 -5.67 1.13
C ILE A 164 3.85 -4.44 0.40
N TRP A 165 4.72 -3.43 0.28
CA TRP A 165 4.51 -2.25 -0.54
C TRP A 165 5.72 -2.07 -1.47
N LEU A 166 5.43 -1.83 -2.74
CA LEU A 166 6.39 -1.37 -3.73
C LEU A 166 6.01 0.09 -4.04
N ASN A 167 6.87 1.04 -3.67
CA ASN A 167 6.62 2.44 -4.02
C ASN A 167 7.03 2.73 -5.48
N ARG A 168 6.80 3.96 -5.94
CA ARG A 168 7.08 4.35 -7.33
C ARG A 168 8.56 4.67 -7.54
N GLU A 169 9.31 4.76 -6.45
CA GLU A 169 10.72 5.06 -6.35
C GLU A 169 11.58 3.79 -6.35
N HIS A 170 11.01 2.62 -6.62
CA HIS A 170 11.67 1.31 -6.69
C HIS A 170 12.25 0.83 -5.36
N GLU A 171 11.63 1.23 -4.26
CA GLU A 171 11.91 0.74 -2.92
C GLU A 171 10.81 -0.26 -2.49
N SER A 172 11.21 -1.35 -1.83
CA SER A 172 10.30 -2.40 -1.38
C SER A 172 10.23 -2.43 0.14
N PHE A 173 9.04 -2.57 0.71
CA PHE A 173 8.81 -2.58 2.16
C PHE A 173 8.09 -3.88 2.54
N MET A 174 8.42 -4.48 3.69
CA MET A 174 7.74 -5.68 4.19
C MET A 174 7.61 -5.65 5.71
N ASN A 175 6.40 -5.75 6.25
CA ASN A 175 6.17 -6.02 7.67
C ASN A 175 5.23 -7.23 7.84
N CYS A 176 5.35 -7.94 8.96
CA CYS A 176 4.54 -9.12 9.24
C CYS A 176 3.98 -9.12 10.66
N ALA A 177 2.78 -9.69 10.83
CA ALA A 177 2.18 -9.97 12.13
C ALA A 177 1.93 -11.47 12.28
N LYS A 178 2.06 -11.98 13.51
CA LYS A 178 1.55 -13.31 13.85
C LYS A 178 0.04 -13.21 14.10
N VAL A 179 -0.73 -14.02 13.40
CA VAL A 179 -2.20 -14.06 13.48
C VAL A 179 -2.67 -15.51 13.64
N LYS A 180 -3.86 -15.70 14.22
CA LYS A 180 -4.47 -17.03 14.37
C LYS A 180 -5.62 -17.22 13.39
N VAL A 181 -5.67 -18.37 12.74
CA VAL A 181 -6.68 -18.73 11.73
C VAL A 181 -7.58 -19.84 12.28
N THR A 182 -8.87 -19.74 11.99
CA THR A 182 -9.93 -20.61 12.52
C THR A 182 -11.00 -20.92 11.48
N GLY A 183 -11.76 -22.02 11.64
CA GLY A 183 -12.85 -22.39 10.73
C GLY A 183 -12.39 -22.83 9.33
N GLY A 184 -11.12 -23.18 9.20
CA GLY A 184 -10.44 -23.67 8.02
C GLY A 184 -10.72 -25.13 7.68
N SER A 185 -10.20 -25.56 6.53
CA SER A 185 -10.31 -26.95 6.04
C SER A 185 -9.03 -27.74 6.28
N GLY A 186 -8.61 -27.83 7.55
CA GLY A 186 -7.49 -28.68 7.97
C GLY A 186 -6.75 -28.15 9.19
N SER A 187 -6.16 -29.05 9.97
CA SER A 187 -5.28 -28.71 11.10
C SER A 187 -3.84 -28.61 10.60
N THR A 188 -3.14 -27.50 10.87
CA THR A 188 -1.68 -27.47 10.67
C THR A 188 -0.99 -28.32 11.74
N THR A 189 -0.66 -29.57 11.43
CA THR A 189 0.50 -30.21 12.08
C THR A 189 1.73 -29.43 11.63
N PRO A 190 2.54 -28.84 12.54
CA PRO A 190 3.73 -28.11 12.12
C PRO A 190 4.68 -29.04 11.36
N THR A 191 4.84 -28.81 10.05
CA THR A 191 5.96 -29.39 9.30
C THR A 191 7.22 -28.73 9.85
N THR A 192 8.02 -29.48 10.61
CA THR A 192 9.25 -28.97 11.23
C THR A 192 10.10 -28.24 10.20
N PRO A 193 10.29 -26.91 10.31
CA PRO A 193 11.09 -26.18 9.35
C PRO A 193 12.54 -26.65 9.46
N THR A 194 13.09 -27.15 8.35
CA THR A 194 14.54 -27.34 8.22
C THR A 194 15.17 -25.95 8.14
N THR A 195 15.57 -25.42 9.29
CA THR A 195 16.40 -24.22 9.53
C THR A 195 16.10 -23.01 8.63
N PRO A 196 15.55 -21.89 9.16
CA PRO A 196 15.45 -20.63 8.40
C PRO A 196 16.77 -20.30 7.71
N SER A 197 16.73 -20.00 6.41
CA SER A 197 17.94 -19.81 5.61
C SER A 197 18.76 -18.65 6.16
N THR A 198 19.92 -18.97 6.74
CA THR A 198 20.82 -17.99 7.37
C THR A 198 21.19 -16.88 6.37
N PRO A 199 21.14 -15.59 6.75
CA PRO A 199 21.64 -14.51 5.92
C PRO A 199 23.09 -14.76 5.47
N SER A 200 23.42 -14.39 4.23
CA SER A 200 24.72 -14.65 3.62
C SER A 200 25.84 -13.75 4.15
N THR A 201 26.18 -13.88 5.43
CA THR A 201 27.33 -13.20 6.03
C THR A 201 28.65 -13.73 5.45
N THR A 202 29.25 -12.98 4.53
CA THR A 202 30.63 -13.19 4.06
C THR A 202 31.53 -12.05 4.55
N PRO A 203 32.74 -12.30 5.12
CA PRO A 203 33.44 -11.28 5.89
C PRO A 203 34.22 -10.24 5.07
N LYS A 204 34.45 -9.08 5.69
CA LYS A 204 35.27 -7.98 5.19
C LYS A 204 36.75 -8.38 4.98
N GLN A 205 37.11 -8.59 3.72
CA GLN A 205 38.40 -8.22 3.10
C GLN A 205 39.71 -8.76 3.72
N SER A 206 40.37 -9.69 3.01
CA SER A 206 41.84 -9.84 3.07
C SER A 206 42.44 -10.21 1.70
N SER A 207 43.40 -9.40 1.29
CA SER A 207 44.14 -9.39 0.01
C SER A 207 44.73 -10.72 -0.48
N GLY A 208 44.68 -10.95 -1.81
CA GLY A 208 45.88 -11.39 -2.55
C GLY A 208 45.77 -12.59 -3.52
N THR A 209 46.28 -12.35 -4.74
CA THR A 209 46.86 -13.34 -5.70
C THR A 209 45.92 -14.06 -6.69
N THR A 210 45.97 -13.60 -7.94
CA THR A 210 45.45 -14.27 -9.15
C THR A 210 46.34 -15.45 -9.58
N PRO A 211 45.77 -16.51 -10.18
CA PRO A 211 46.38 -17.06 -11.40
C PRO A 211 45.39 -17.49 -12.51
N GLN A 212 45.59 -16.88 -13.68
CA GLN A 212 45.38 -17.35 -15.07
C GLN A 212 44.22 -18.30 -15.47
N GLN A 213 43.41 -17.78 -16.40
CA GLN A 213 42.59 -18.49 -17.39
C GLN A 213 43.44 -19.15 -18.50
N PRO A 214 43.08 -20.35 -19.01
CA PRO A 214 43.53 -20.89 -20.31
C PRO A 214 42.53 -20.59 -21.46
N ALA A 215 43.00 -20.67 -22.71
CA ALA A 215 42.38 -19.98 -23.87
C ALA A 215 41.57 -20.86 -24.86
N TYR A 216 40.93 -20.16 -25.80
CA TYR A 216 40.04 -20.62 -26.88
C TYR A 216 40.69 -21.57 -27.92
N SER A 217 39.86 -22.30 -28.70
CA SER A 217 40.26 -22.88 -30.01
C SER A 217 39.08 -23.18 -30.96
N SER A 218 39.06 -22.45 -32.09
CA SER A 218 38.68 -22.82 -33.48
C SER A 218 37.48 -23.75 -33.81
N THR A 219 36.63 -23.23 -34.70
CA THR A 219 35.66 -23.94 -35.58
C THR A 219 36.31 -24.73 -36.73
N PRO A 220 35.59 -25.68 -37.36
CA PRO A 220 35.71 -26.05 -38.78
C PRO A 220 34.47 -25.66 -39.62
N GLN A 221 34.55 -25.82 -40.95
CA GLN A 221 33.70 -25.12 -41.94
C GLN A 221 32.39 -25.81 -42.38
N GLN A 222 31.53 -24.98 -42.98
CA GLN A 222 30.35 -25.30 -43.81
C GLN A 222 30.78 -25.74 -45.25
N PRO A 223 29.84 -26.23 -46.07
CA PRO A 223 29.77 -25.88 -47.48
C PRO A 223 28.41 -25.23 -47.85
N ASP A 224 28.49 -23.95 -48.23
CA ASP A 224 27.95 -23.31 -49.46
C ASP A 224 26.69 -23.89 -50.16
N ASP A 225 25.74 -23.00 -50.48
CA ASP A 225 25.04 -22.95 -51.78
C ASP A 225 24.54 -21.50 -52.04
N GLU A 226 24.51 -21.11 -53.31
CA GLU A 226 24.15 -19.78 -53.90
C GLU A 226 22.64 -19.70 -54.24
N ASP A 227 21.94 -18.59 -54.58
CA ASP A 227 22.12 -17.11 -54.57
C ASP A 227 20.72 -16.48 -54.90
N ASP A 228 20.64 -15.16 -55.07
CA ASP A 228 19.64 -14.34 -55.80
C ASP A 228 18.67 -13.48 -54.98
N SER A 229 18.73 -12.17 -55.28
CA SER A 229 17.80 -11.09 -54.98
C SER A 229 18.30 -9.85 -55.75
N PRO A 230 17.41 -9.13 -56.47
CA PRO A 230 17.19 -7.75 -56.03
C PRO A 230 15.76 -7.18 -56.26
N ASN A 231 15.44 -6.21 -55.41
CA ASN A 231 14.71 -4.94 -55.59
C ASN A 231 13.68 -4.72 -56.73
N ASP A 232 12.63 -3.94 -56.41
CA ASP A 232 12.39 -2.63 -57.07
C ASP A 232 11.56 -1.70 -56.17
N GLU A 233 11.49 -0.39 -56.50
CA GLU A 233 10.97 0.69 -55.64
C GLU A 233 9.70 1.42 -56.19
N ASP A 234 9.01 2.13 -55.27
CA ASP A 234 8.47 3.51 -55.41
C ASP A 234 6.96 3.84 -55.71
N ASP A 235 6.57 4.96 -55.07
CA ASP A 235 5.59 6.05 -55.32
C ASP A 235 4.03 5.92 -55.28
N THR A 236 3.45 7.04 -54.81
CA THR A 236 2.14 7.67 -55.03
C THR A 236 0.94 7.47 -54.07
N THR A 237 0.19 8.57 -53.91
CA THR A 237 -1.08 8.75 -53.16
C THR A 237 -1.90 9.87 -53.87
N PRO A 238 -3.04 10.34 -53.33
CA PRO A 238 -4.36 9.72 -53.12
C PRO A 238 -5.42 10.29 -54.11
N PRO A 239 -6.75 10.06 -53.93
CA PRO A 239 -7.58 11.13 -53.34
C PRO A 239 -8.80 10.63 -52.52
N ALA A 240 -9.77 11.50 -52.21
CA ALA A 240 -10.86 11.29 -51.23
C ALA A 240 -12.28 11.67 -51.73
N VAL A 241 -13.28 11.61 -50.81
CA VAL A 241 -14.73 11.96 -50.92
C VAL A 241 -15.58 11.07 -51.86
N THR A 242 -16.90 10.83 -51.68
CA THR A 242 -18.00 11.68 -51.14
C THR A 242 -19.11 10.87 -50.43
N SER A 243 -20.14 11.54 -49.89
CA SER A 243 -21.25 11.03 -49.06
C SER A 243 -22.53 10.63 -49.82
N VAL A 244 -23.51 10.01 -49.12
CA VAL A 244 -24.97 10.19 -49.25
C VAL A 244 -25.74 9.47 -48.13
N ALA A 245 -26.96 9.91 -47.80
CA ALA A 245 -27.91 9.24 -46.89
C ALA A 245 -29.36 9.35 -47.43
N PRO A 246 -30.31 8.51 -46.96
CA PRO A 246 -31.58 9.09 -46.47
C PRO A 246 -32.24 8.38 -45.25
N ARG A 247 -33.24 9.06 -44.69
CA ARG A 247 -34.19 8.67 -43.60
C ARG A 247 -35.52 8.11 -44.23
N PRO A 248 -36.70 7.87 -43.56
CA PRO A 248 -37.26 8.48 -42.32
C PRO A 248 -38.13 7.59 -41.36
N SER A 249 -38.59 8.20 -40.24
CA SER A 249 -39.81 7.87 -39.41
C SER A 249 -39.83 6.53 -38.61
N ASN A 250 -40.54 6.29 -37.49
CA ASN A 250 -41.45 7.01 -36.53
C ASN A 250 -41.53 6.13 -35.22
N THR A 251 -42.20 6.35 -34.05
CA THR A 251 -43.02 7.34 -33.28
C THR A 251 -43.08 6.82 -31.80
N GLY A 252 -43.55 7.50 -30.73
CA GLY A 252 -43.99 8.89 -30.51
C GLY A 252 -45.05 9.07 -29.37
N ARG A 253 -44.69 9.69 -28.22
CA ARG A 253 -45.56 10.17 -27.08
C ARG A 253 -46.27 9.10 -26.19
N PRO A 254 -46.83 9.44 -24.99
CA PRO A 254 -46.46 10.48 -23.99
C PRO A 254 -46.50 10.01 -22.49
N ARG A 255 -46.20 10.94 -21.57
CA ARG A 255 -46.29 10.87 -20.09
C ARG A 255 -47.72 10.78 -19.53
N PRO A 256 -47.89 10.41 -18.24
CA PRO A 256 -48.47 11.39 -17.29
C PRO A 256 -47.72 11.53 -15.94
N ARG A 257 -48.24 12.40 -15.06
CA ARG A 257 -47.76 12.70 -13.69
C ARG A 257 -48.95 13.04 -12.78
N PRO A 258 -48.99 12.53 -11.54
CA PRO A 258 -49.52 13.25 -10.38
C PRO A 258 -48.38 13.56 -9.37
N SER A 259 -48.57 14.24 -8.25
CA SER A 259 -49.26 15.50 -7.92
C SER A 259 -48.99 15.75 -6.43
N SER A 260 -48.89 17.00 -5.98
CA SER A 260 -48.53 17.35 -4.58
C SER A 260 -49.75 17.46 -3.66
N THR A 261 -49.57 17.12 -2.38
CA THR A 261 -50.48 17.48 -1.28
C THR A 261 -49.68 18.12 -0.15
N SER A 262 -50.29 18.99 0.66
CA SER A 262 -49.62 19.80 1.69
C SER A 262 -50.52 20.05 2.92
N SER A 263 -49.97 20.73 3.94
CA SER A 263 -50.57 21.05 5.26
C SER A 263 -50.64 19.84 6.24
N SER A 264 -50.68 20.01 7.58
CA SER A 264 -50.79 21.24 8.39
C SER A 264 -50.14 21.16 9.81
N SER A 265 -49.42 22.22 10.19
CA SER A 265 -49.38 22.89 11.52
C SER A 265 -49.02 22.20 12.86
N ARG A 266 -47.97 22.77 13.51
CA ARG A 266 -47.85 23.24 14.91
C ARG A 266 -47.72 22.25 16.11
N GLY A 267 -46.67 22.46 16.92
CA GLY A 267 -46.56 22.01 18.31
C GLY A 267 -45.21 22.37 18.98
N ARG A 268 -45.18 23.35 19.92
CA ARG A 268 -44.06 23.73 20.82
C ARG A 268 -44.67 24.42 22.07
N PRO A 269 -44.39 23.97 23.31
CA PRO A 269 -43.29 24.49 24.17
C PRO A 269 -42.34 23.36 24.64
N THR A 270 -41.04 23.54 24.96
CA THR A 270 -40.30 24.48 25.85
C THR A 270 -40.26 24.05 27.33
N GLN A 271 -39.10 23.54 27.78
CA GLN A 271 -38.44 23.91 29.05
C GLN A 271 -37.01 23.32 29.15
N THR A 272 -36.11 24.07 29.78
CA THR A 272 -34.84 23.66 30.43
C THR A 272 -35.12 23.47 31.95
N PRO A 273 -34.25 22.79 32.73
CA PRO A 273 -32.97 23.33 33.26
C PRO A 273 -31.75 22.87 32.42
N ASP A 274 -30.55 23.46 32.46
CA ASP A 274 -29.71 23.96 33.58
C ASP A 274 -29.24 22.87 34.55
N ASP A 275 -28.01 22.38 34.31
CA ASP A 275 -27.02 21.99 35.31
C ASP A 275 -25.63 22.26 34.69
N SER A 276 -24.67 22.74 35.48
CA SER A 276 -23.31 23.08 35.06
C SER A 276 -22.31 21.96 35.38
N ASP A 277 -21.17 21.95 34.71
CA ASP A 277 -19.88 22.28 35.36
C ASP A 277 -18.68 22.20 34.39
N ASP A 278 -17.69 23.06 34.67
CA ASP A 278 -16.26 23.02 34.33
C ASP A 278 -15.79 22.65 32.90
N SER A 279 -15.67 23.70 32.09
CA SER A 279 -14.64 23.81 31.06
C SER A 279 -13.24 23.97 31.70
N VAL A 280 -12.28 23.13 31.26
CA VAL A 280 -10.85 23.43 31.38
C VAL A 280 -10.27 23.68 29.99
N ASP A 281 -10.23 24.94 29.60
CA ASP A 281 -9.44 25.40 28.47
C ASP A 281 -7.94 25.27 28.79
N SER A 282 -7.12 25.08 27.76
CA SER A 282 -5.66 25.17 27.85
C SER A 282 -5.14 25.68 26.50
N ASP A 283 -5.31 26.99 26.30
CA ASP A 283 -4.55 27.73 25.30
C ASP A 283 -3.07 27.73 25.71
N ASP A 284 -2.24 26.96 25.01
CA ASP A 284 -0.78 27.14 25.01
C ASP A 284 -0.33 27.42 23.58
N SER A 285 -0.14 28.71 23.28
CA SER A 285 0.50 29.20 22.05
C SER A 285 1.82 29.86 22.40
N ASP A 286 2.91 29.07 22.38
CA ASP A 286 4.27 29.62 22.41
C ASP A 286 5.17 28.89 21.40
N ASP A 287 5.79 29.68 20.53
CA ASP A 287 6.77 29.24 19.53
C ASP A 287 8.19 29.52 20.04
N SER A 288 8.88 28.47 20.49
CA SER A 288 10.34 28.42 20.61
C SER A 288 10.79 26.97 20.71
N GLY A 289 11.57 26.51 19.75
CA GLY A 289 11.86 25.08 19.57
C GLY A 289 12.94 24.51 20.50
N ASP A 290 12.69 23.29 20.98
CA ASP A 290 13.72 22.35 21.41
C ASP A 290 13.44 20.96 20.82
N SER A 291 14.49 20.26 20.37
CA SER A 291 14.36 19.17 19.38
C SER A 291 14.21 17.76 19.98
N HIS A 292 12.99 17.36 20.33
CA HIS A 292 12.71 16.03 20.93
C HIS A 292 11.94 15.06 20.01
N TRP A 293 12.42 14.90 18.77
CA TRP A 293 11.74 14.19 17.68
C TRP A 293 11.62 12.66 17.84
N SER A 294 12.43 12.03 18.71
CA SER A 294 12.46 10.57 18.92
C SER A 294 11.24 9.98 19.64
N SER A 295 10.27 10.81 20.01
CA SER A 295 9.13 10.43 20.84
C SER A 295 7.82 11.11 20.42
N ARG A 296 7.44 11.05 19.13
CA ARG A 296 6.02 11.20 18.78
C ARG A 296 5.31 9.90 19.19
N PRO A 297 4.49 9.84 20.25
CA PRO A 297 3.61 8.70 20.44
C PRO A 297 2.66 8.60 19.24
N HIS A 298 2.15 7.40 18.94
CA HIS A 298 1.02 7.32 18.01
C HIS A 298 -0.12 8.19 18.56
N LYS A 299 -0.73 8.99 17.68
CA LYS A 299 -2.02 9.64 17.98
C LYS A 299 -2.99 8.55 18.43
N GLU A 300 -3.81 8.81 19.44
CA GLU A 300 -4.75 7.81 19.98
C GLU A 300 -5.68 7.30 18.87
N VAL A 301 -5.47 6.05 18.44
CA VAL A 301 -6.18 5.48 17.30
C VAL A 301 -7.61 5.13 17.70
N LYS A 302 -8.56 5.78 17.03
CA LYS A 302 -9.99 5.64 17.32
C LYS A 302 -10.52 4.33 16.75
N ALA A 303 -10.68 3.33 17.61
CA ALA A 303 -11.13 1.99 17.22
C ALA A 303 -12.41 2.02 16.36
N ASN A 304 -12.39 1.33 15.21
CA ASN A 304 -13.46 1.29 14.20
C ASN A 304 -13.80 2.64 13.53
N ALA A 305 -12.94 3.66 13.65
CA ALA A 305 -12.99 4.86 12.84
C ALA A 305 -12.16 4.72 11.55
N ARG A 306 -12.55 5.47 10.52
CA ARG A 306 -11.75 5.76 9.33
C ARG A 306 -11.86 7.23 8.96
N LYS A 307 -10.77 7.82 8.47
CA LYS A 307 -10.74 9.19 7.95
C LYS A 307 -10.87 9.18 6.44
N TYR A 308 -11.45 10.24 5.90
CA TYR A 308 -11.63 10.46 4.47
C TYR A 308 -11.50 11.96 4.19
N ASP A 309 -10.69 12.34 3.20
CA ASP A 309 -10.67 13.71 2.70
C ASP A 309 -11.72 13.89 1.61
N VAL A 310 -12.63 14.85 1.82
CA VAL A 310 -13.86 14.98 1.04
C VAL A 310 -14.12 16.44 0.68
N ASP A 311 -13.76 16.84 -0.54
CA ASP A 311 -13.86 18.24 -0.99
C ASP A 311 -13.02 19.22 -0.13
N GLY A 312 -11.84 18.77 0.30
CA GLY A 312 -10.91 19.51 1.17
C GLY A 312 -11.29 19.49 2.65
N TRP A 313 -12.11 18.53 3.08
CA TRP A 313 -12.62 18.41 4.44
C TRP A 313 -12.26 17.04 5.00
N SER A 314 -11.57 17.00 6.15
CA SER A 314 -11.30 15.75 6.85
C SER A 314 -12.57 15.26 7.55
N CYS A 315 -12.96 14.02 7.25
CA CYS A 315 -14.19 13.39 7.71
C CYS A 315 -13.91 12.06 8.42
N GLU A 316 -14.18 11.99 9.72
CA GLU A 316 -14.11 10.76 10.51
C GLU A 316 -15.44 10.00 10.42
N CYS A 317 -15.41 8.80 9.83
CA CYS A 317 -16.53 7.86 9.81
C CYS A 317 -16.30 6.71 10.79
N ARG A 318 -17.29 6.41 11.63
CA ARG A 318 -17.28 5.24 12.53
C ARG A 318 -18.34 4.22 12.11
N ARG A 319 -17.99 2.94 12.21
CA ARG A 319 -18.92 1.80 12.03
C ARG A 319 -19.57 1.44 13.36
N GLU A 320 -20.79 1.93 13.61
CA GLU A 320 -21.61 1.41 14.72
C GLU A 320 -22.24 0.06 14.31
N THR A 321 -22.71 -0.72 15.29
CA THR A 321 -23.21 -2.09 15.10
C THR A 321 -24.37 -2.23 14.10
N LEU A 322 -25.14 -1.16 13.87
CA LEU A 322 -26.29 -1.14 12.96
C LEU A 322 -26.24 -0.02 11.89
N ASN A 323 -25.33 0.95 12.03
CA ASN A 323 -25.20 2.08 11.11
C ASN A 323 -23.77 2.64 11.13
N SER A 324 -23.20 2.96 9.96
CA SER A 324 -22.08 3.91 9.95
C SER A 324 -22.59 5.36 10.07
N ARG A 325 -21.83 6.19 10.77
CA ARG A 325 -21.96 7.66 10.81
C ARG A 325 -20.65 8.30 10.38
N CYS A 326 -20.71 9.56 9.94
CA CYS A 326 -19.53 10.38 9.66
C CYS A 326 -19.72 11.78 10.22
N TYR A 327 -18.64 12.36 10.74
CA TYR A 327 -18.52 13.74 11.20
C TYR A 327 -17.36 14.38 10.45
N CYS A 328 -17.51 15.63 9.99
CA CYS A 328 -16.45 16.34 9.27
C CYS A 328 -16.14 17.66 9.97
N ASP A 329 -14.86 17.99 10.11
CA ASP A 329 -14.44 19.24 10.76
C ASP A 329 -14.86 20.46 9.92
N SER A 330 -15.14 21.58 10.59
CA SER A 330 -16.05 22.60 10.07
C SER A 330 -15.94 23.97 10.77
N SER A 331 -14.74 24.52 10.93
CA SER A 331 -14.54 25.87 11.47
C SER A 331 -15.52 26.92 10.90
N ASP A 332 -15.62 27.01 9.56
CA ASP A 332 -16.23 28.15 8.87
C ASP A 332 -17.36 27.78 7.89
N SER A 333 -18.22 26.78 8.20
CA SER A 333 -19.33 26.44 7.30
C SER A 333 -20.72 26.31 7.92
N SER A 334 -21.71 26.73 7.12
CA SER A 334 -23.12 26.46 7.39
C SER A 334 -23.37 24.95 7.54
N ALA A 335 -24.21 24.57 8.51
CA ALA A 335 -24.57 23.18 8.76
C ALA A 335 -25.09 22.43 7.51
N LYS A 336 -25.67 23.14 6.54
CA LYS A 336 -26.11 22.58 5.25
C LYS A 336 -24.95 22.14 4.34
N LYS A 337 -23.79 22.81 4.38
CA LYS A 337 -22.58 22.38 3.65
C LYS A 337 -21.99 21.14 4.34
N ARG A 338 -21.74 21.22 5.66
CA ARG A 338 -21.26 20.09 6.48
C ARG A 338 -22.07 18.81 6.25
N ALA A 339 -23.40 18.88 6.42
CA ALA A 339 -24.29 17.72 6.23
C ALA A 339 -24.30 17.14 4.79
N ALA A 340 -23.93 17.93 3.78
CA ALA A 340 -23.76 17.44 2.41
C ALA A 340 -22.42 16.69 2.22
N ILE A 341 -21.37 17.15 2.89
CA ILE A 341 -20.02 16.57 2.89
C ILE A 341 -19.99 15.30 3.74
N GLU A 342 -20.56 15.30 4.95
CA GLU A 342 -20.77 14.11 5.79
C GLU A 342 -21.56 13.03 5.03
N LYS A 343 -22.55 13.43 4.21
CA LYS A 343 -23.30 12.52 3.32
C LYS A 343 -22.53 12.07 2.08
N LYS A 344 -21.41 12.72 1.73
CA LYS A 344 -20.45 12.23 0.72
C LYS A 344 -19.45 11.25 1.37
N ALA A 345 -18.85 11.61 2.50
CA ALA A 345 -18.03 10.72 3.32
C ALA A 345 -18.75 9.41 3.65
N LEU A 346 -20.01 9.47 4.12
CA LEU A 346 -20.82 8.29 4.43
C LEU A 346 -21.11 7.41 3.21
N ARG A 347 -21.13 7.98 1.99
CA ARG A 347 -21.24 7.18 0.76
C ARG A 347 -19.90 6.55 0.35
N MET A 348 -18.77 7.19 0.64
CA MET A 348 -17.43 6.63 0.42
C MET A 348 -17.17 5.49 1.42
N HIS A 349 -17.38 5.72 2.71
CA HIS A 349 -17.25 4.71 3.76
C HIS A 349 -18.20 3.51 3.57
N ARG A 350 -19.46 3.74 3.17
CA ARG A 350 -20.35 2.62 2.80
C ARG A 350 -19.91 1.89 1.54
N ARG A 351 -19.21 2.55 0.60
CA ARG A 351 -18.66 1.89 -0.58
C ARG A 351 -17.48 0.98 -0.23
N THR A 352 -16.57 1.35 0.67
CA THR A 352 -15.49 0.43 1.09
C THR A 352 -16.09 -0.81 1.78
N LEU A 353 -17.05 -0.62 2.69
CA LEU A 353 -17.79 -1.71 3.36
C LEU A 353 -18.63 -2.62 2.43
N TYR A 354 -18.84 -2.24 1.16
CA TYR A 354 -19.57 -3.04 0.17
C TYR A 354 -18.74 -3.41 -1.08
N LYS A 355 -17.49 -2.93 -1.21
CA LYS A 355 -16.54 -3.36 -2.24
C LYS A 355 -16.03 -4.73 -1.82
N ARG A 356 -16.77 -5.79 -2.18
CA ARG A 356 -16.31 -7.17 -1.97
C ARG A 356 -15.00 -7.37 -2.70
N VAL A 357 -13.93 -7.58 -1.94
CA VAL A 357 -12.72 -8.20 -2.45
C VAL A 357 -13.00 -9.69 -2.51
N ASP A 358 -12.91 -10.29 -3.71
CA ASP A 358 -13.16 -11.72 -3.86
C ASP A 358 -12.04 -12.52 -3.18
N ALA A 359 -12.42 -13.44 -2.30
CA ALA A 359 -11.46 -14.26 -1.57
C ALA A 359 -10.69 -15.16 -2.53
N CYS A 360 -9.38 -15.24 -2.35
CA CYS A 360 -8.61 -16.37 -2.86
C CYS A 360 -9.01 -17.65 -2.09
N ASP A 361 -9.18 -18.76 -2.81
CA ASP A 361 -9.24 -20.09 -2.21
C ASP A 361 -7.82 -20.55 -1.87
N TRP A 362 -7.56 -21.03 -0.65
CA TRP A 362 -6.20 -21.31 -0.19
C TRP A 362 -5.50 -22.41 -0.99
N ALA A 363 -6.23 -23.39 -1.54
CA ALA A 363 -5.63 -24.44 -2.35
C ALA A 363 -5.13 -23.92 -3.71
N SER A 364 -5.84 -22.95 -4.30
CA SER A 364 -5.58 -22.38 -5.63
C SER A 364 -5.04 -20.94 -5.64
N ALA A 365 -4.88 -20.31 -4.47
CA ALA A 365 -4.37 -18.95 -4.31
C ALA A 365 -2.97 -18.80 -4.93
N PRO A 366 -2.72 -17.75 -5.74
CA PRO A 366 -1.40 -17.46 -6.30
C PRO A 366 -0.32 -17.36 -5.23
N ALA A 367 0.89 -17.81 -5.58
CA ALA A 367 2.08 -17.53 -4.79
C ALA A 367 2.31 -16.02 -4.72
N MET A 368 2.63 -15.51 -3.53
CA MET A 368 3.05 -14.13 -3.34
C MET A 368 4.58 -14.11 -3.38
N GLU A 369 5.18 -13.39 -4.33
CA GLU A 369 6.61 -13.09 -4.22
C GLU A 369 6.83 -12.03 -3.15
N VAL A 370 7.94 -12.15 -2.43
CA VAL A 370 8.28 -11.35 -1.25
C VAL A 370 9.69 -10.74 -1.33
N SER A 371 10.36 -10.93 -2.47
CA SER A 371 11.76 -10.58 -2.71
C SER A 371 11.85 -9.70 -3.95
N TYR A 372 11.77 -8.38 -3.72
CA TYR A 372 11.74 -7.33 -4.74
C TYR A 372 12.82 -6.27 -4.49
N TYR A 373 13.41 -5.74 -5.56
CA TYR A 373 14.22 -4.51 -5.62
C TYR A 373 15.58 -4.49 -4.91
N THR A 374 15.79 -5.26 -3.83
CA THR A 374 17.09 -5.41 -3.16
C THR A 374 18.15 -6.04 -4.08
N GLU A 375 19.43 -5.93 -3.73
CA GLU A 375 20.53 -6.53 -4.49
C GLU A 375 20.41 -8.07 -4.62
N ASP A 376 19.83 -8.70 -3.59
CA ASP A 376 19.55 -10.14 -3.49
C ASP A 376 18.12 -10.52 -3.93
N ALA A 377 17.36 -9.59 -4.52
CA ALA A 377 15.97 -9.84 -4.88
C ALA A 377 15.82 -10.83 -6.05
N LYS A 378 14.83 -11.72 -5.95
CA LYS A 378 14.44 -12.60 -7.06
C LYS A 378 13.77 -11.84 -8.21
N CYS A 379 13.09 -10.73 -7.90
CA CYS A 379 12.24 -10.02 -8.84
C CYS A 379 12.69 -8.55 -8.95
N ALA A 380 13.15 -8.16 -10.14
CA ALA A 380 13.77 -6.86 -10.42
C ALA A 380 14.85 -6.47 -9.38
N PRO A 381 15.93 -7.25 -9.19
CA PRO A 381 17.04 -6.86 -8.33
C PRO A 381 17.67 -5.55 -8.78
N ASN A 382 18.18 -4.78 -7.83
CA ASN A 382 18.84 -3.49 -8.07
C ASN A 382 17.94 -2.44 -8.79
N ALA A 383 16.61 -2.57 -8.73
CA ALA A 383 15.70 -1.69 -9.46
C ALA A 383 15.98 -0.20 -9.17
N LYS A 384 16.26 0.15 -7.91
CA LYS A 384 16.63 1.52 -7.50
C LYS A 384 17.92 2.06 -8.14
N LEU A 385 18.93 1.20 -8.30
CA LEU A 385 20.20 1.55 -8.93
C LEU A 385 20.04 1.70 -10.46
N ASN A 386 19.24 0.82 -11.06
CA ASN A 386 19.01 0.80 -12.50
C ASN A 386 18.08 1.92 -12.98
N MET A 387 17.12 2.29 -12.14
CA MET A 387 16.08 3.30 -12.40
C MET A 387 15.94 4.19 -11.15
N PRO A 388 16.72 5.28 -11.04
CA PRO A 388 16.69 6.11 -9.83
C PRO A 388 15.45 7.02 -9.73
N GLU A 389 14.81 7.38 -10.85
CA GLU A 389 13.65 8.29 -10.90
C GLU A 389 12.30 7.61 -10.60
N SER A 390 11.40 8.31 -9.90
CA SER A 390 10.03 7.85 -9.64
C SER A 390 9.23 7.52 -10.91
N ASP A 391 8.62 6.34 -10.95
CA ASP A 391 7.70 5.92 -12.01
C ASP A 391 6.47 6.85 -12.13
N THR A 392 5.94 6.95 -13.35
CA THR A 392 4.68 7.67 -13.66
C THR A 392 3.44 6.77 -13.62
N PHE A 393 3.62 5.51 -13.24
CA PHE A 393 2.59 4.48 -13.11
C PHE A 393 2.63 3.86 -11.70
N GLU A 394 1.63 3.06 -11.38
CA GLU A 394 1.58 2.15 -10.23
C GLU A 394 1.49 0.70 -10.72
N LEU A 395 1.67 -0.29 -9.83
CA LEU A 395 1.83 -1.69 -10.21
C LEU A 395 0.55 -2.51 -10.00
N GLY A 396 0.33 -3.48 -10.88
CA GLY A 396 -0.68 -4.51 -10.74
C GLY A 396 -0.09 -5.91 -10.89
N TRP A 397 -0.69 -6.91 -10.25
CA TRP A 397 -0.26 -8.31 -10.34
C TRP A 397 -1.26 -9.13 -11.16
N ASN A 398 -0.75 -10.06 -11.97
CA ASN A 398 -1.58 -10.95 -12.77
C ASN A 398 -2.14 -12.10 -11.91
N VAL A 399 -3.05 -11.74 -11.00
CA VAL A 399 -3.71 -12.64 -10.03
C VAL A 399 -5.20 -12.74 -10.33
N ASN A 400 -5.79 -13.91 -10.07
CA ASN A 400 -7.17 -14.26 -10.40
C ASN A 400 -8.17 -14.07 -9.24
N CYS A 401 -7.71 -13.56 -8.10
CA CYS A 401 -8.47 -13.36 -6.87
C CYS A 401 -7.84 -12.23 -6.05
N GLY A 402 -8.57 -11.69 -5.07
CA GLY A 402 -8.03 -10.67 -4.16
C GLY A 402 -7.73 -9.30 -4.79
N VAL A 403 -8.08 -9.06 -6.06
CA VAL A 403 -7.76 -7.81 -6.76
C VAL A 403 -8.54 -6.63 -6.17
N VAL A 404 -7.82 -5.57 -5.84
CA VAL A 404 -8.36 -4.29 -5.39
C VAL A 404 -7.82 -3.18 -6.29
N GLU A 405 -8.61 -2.78 -7.28
CA GLU A 405 -8.32 -1.58 -8.09
C GLU A 405 -8.15 -0.35 -7.19
N GLY A 406 -7.13 0.46 -7.45
CA GLY A 406 -6.89 1.75 -6.81
C GLY A 406 -7.93 2.83 -7.18
N ASP A 407 -7.56 4.10 -7.05
CA ASP A 407 -8.44 5.24 -7.35
C ASP A 407 -8.37 5.72 -8.82
N GLY A 408 -7.32 5.33 -9.55
CA GLY A 408 -7.07 5.72 -10.93
C GLY A 408 -6.30 7.03 -11.11
N GLN A 409 -5.60 7.53 -10.07
CA GLN A 409 -4.72 8.69 -10.17
C GLN A 409 -3.50 8.43 -11.09
N TYR A 410 -2.95 7.22 -11.03
CA TYR A 410 -1.86 6.75 -11.90
C TYR A 410 -2.35 5.63 -12.82
N GLN A 411 -1.63 5.39 -13.93
CA GLN A 411 -1.89 4.21 -14.77
C GLN A 411 -1.37 2.96 -14.07
N ILE A 412 -2.05 1.82 -14.23
CA ILE A 412 -1.58 0.53 -13.71
C ILE A 412 -0.77 -0.19 -14.78
N LYS A 413 0.48 -0.52 -14.48
CA LYS A 413 1.36 -1.38 -15.28
C LYS A 413 1.48 -2.74 -14.59
N MET A 414 1.43 -3.83 -15.35
CA MET A 414 1.58 -5.16 -14.75
C MET A 414 3.04 -5.38 -14.33
N MET A 415 3.23 -5.97 -13.14
CA MET A 415 4.55 -6.26 -12.57
C MET A 415 5.22 -7.43 -13.29
N GLU A 416 6.41 -7.20 -13.82
CA GLU A 416 7.24 -8.19 -14.52
C GLU A 416 8.66 -8.12 -13.96
N CYS A 417 9.25 -9.25 -13.54
CA CYS A 417 10.51 -9.27 -12.78
C CYS A 417 11.78 -8.80 -13.53
N ASN A 418 11.64 -8.39 -14.78
CA ASN A 418 12.68 -7.85 -15.66
C ASN A 418 12.38 -6.42 -16.17
N MET A 419 11.31 -5.78 -15.66
CA MET A 419 10.84 -4.48 -16.18
C MET A 419 11.72 -3.26 -15.85
N TYR A 420 12.74 -3.45 -15.00
CA TYR A 420 13.67 -2.42 -14.52
C TYR A 420 15.15 -2.78 -14.80
N GLY A 421 15.40 -3.57 -15.85
CA GLY A 421 16.74 -4.04 -16.21
C GLY A 421 17.15 -5.36 -15.52
N VAL A 422 18.38 -5.81 -15.82
CA VAL A 422 19.06 -7.01 -15.29
C VAL A 422 20.56 -6.75 -15.24
#